data_AF-A0A4Q1SHB9-F1
#
_entry.id   AF-A0A4Q1SHB9-F1
#
_cell.length_a   1.000
_cell.length_b   1.000
_cell.length_c   1.000
_cell.angle_alpha   90.00
_cell.angle_beta   90.00
_cell.angle_gamma   90.00
#
_symmetry.space_group_name_H-M   'P 1'
#
loop_
_entity.id
_entity.type
_entity.pdbx_description
1 polymer ?
#
loop_
_entity_poly.entity_id
_entity_poly.type
_entity_poly.pdbx_seq_one_letter_code
_entity_poly.pdbx_strand_id
1 'polypeptide(L)'
;MELRNATSQDQTFNVGISLANGAKQYPHAVKYTLTLPSGQVLHLEPVEPGFIAGRVDPLIASLPVGAAFSFEVDLRKYAAPKEKIWKINFPPGSYTLQAQFTGRAVSMAEANLDFKGVALMRYWLAPCPVHPLFLRLRLRRRWYPSADGSWLLLWNWCETHP
;
A
#
# COMPACT_ATOMS: atom_id res chain seq x y z
N MET A 1 5.10 2.59 -4.72
CA MET A 1 4.77 3.39 -3.52
C MET A 1 5.91 3.25 -2.54
N GLU A 2 6.21 4.28 -1.76
CA GLU A 2 7.28 4.26 -0.74
C GLU A 2 6.72 4.68 0.63
N LEU A 3 7.03 3.90 1.66
CA LEU A 3 6.87 4.26 3.06
C LEU A 3 8.25 4.60 3.63
N ARG A 4 8.47 5.85 4.01
CA ARG A 4 9.76 6.33 4.54
C ARG A 4 9.68 6.59 6.04
N ASN A 5 10.69 6.14 6.77
CA ASN A 5 10.89 6.55 8.15
C ASN A 5 11.53 7.95 8.18
N ALA A 6 10.70 8.97 8.38
CA ALA A 6 11.13 10.37 8.53
C ALA A 6 11.29 10.79 10.01
N THR A 7 11.24 9.84 10.95
CA THR A 7 11.43 10.13 12.38
C THR A 7 12.91 10.18 12.75
N SER A 8 13.22 10.59 13.97
CA SER A 8 14.60 10.61 14.49
C SER A 8 15.07 9.27 15.08
N GLN A 9 14.26 8.21 15.00
CA GLN A 9 14.55 6.90 15.57
C GLN A 9 14.19 5.79 14.59
N ASP A 10 14.78 4.61 14.78
CA ASP A 10 14.40 3.42 14.03
C ASP A 10 12.97 3.02 14.38
N GLN A 11 12.21 2.61 13.37
CA GLN A 11 10.79 2.29 13.52
C GLN A 11 10.46 0.93 12.92
N THR A 12 9.59 0.19 13.59
CA THR A 12 9.00 -1.04 13.06
C THR A 12 7.55 -0.77 12.65
N PHE A 13 7.23 -1.09 11.41
CA PHE A 13 5.90 -0.93 10.84
C PHE A 13 5.27 -2.29 10.54
N ASN A 14 4.04 -2.52 11.01
CA ASN A 14 3.19 -3.59 10.48
C ASN A 14 2.44 -3.02 9.26
N VAL A 15 2.94 -3.34 8.06
CA VAL A 15 2.40 -2.78 6.81
C VAL A 15 1.27 -3.61 6.23
N GLY A 16 1.01 -4.81 6.75
CA GLY A 16 -0.06 -5.67 6.27
C GLY A 16 0.17 -7.15 6.59
N ILE A 17 -0.12 -8.02 5.63
CA ILE A 17 0.11 -9.46 5.75
C ILE A 17 0.92 -10.00 4.57
N SER A 18 1.54 -11.15 4.80
CA SER A 18 2.20 -11.95 3.81
C SER A 18 1.61 -13.36 3.83
N LEU A 19 1.36 -13.91 2.65
CA LEU A 19 0.85 -15.26 2.46
C LEU A 19 1.93 -16.15 1.81
N ALA A 20 1.73 -17.46 1.90
CA ALA A 20 2.54 -18.46 1.21
C ALA A 20 4.05 -18.28 1.47
N ASN A 21 4.43 -18.14 2.75
CA ASN A 21 5.81 -17.99 3.21
C ASN A 21 6.57 -16.82 2.56
N GLY A 22 5.90 -15.67 2.36
CA GLY A 22 6.55 -14.49 1.77
C GLY A 22 6.25 -14.28 0.30
N ALA A 23 5.72 -15.29 -0.41
CA ALA A 23 5.55 -15.23 -1.86
C ALA A 23 4.49 -14.22 -2.32
N LYS A 24 3.55 -13.84 -1.45
CA LYS A 24 2.53 -12.82 -1.74
C LYS A 24 2.41 -11.85 -0.57
N GLN A 25 2.53 -10.56 -0.87
CA GLN A 25 2.46 -9.48 0.11
C GLN A 25 1.23 -8.62 -0.12
N TYR A 26 0.53 -8.28 0.97
CA TYR A 26 -0.68 -7.48 0.97
C TYR A 26 -0.50 -6.32 1.97
N PRO A 27 -0.01 -5.16 1.52
CA PRO A 27 0.28 -4.01 2.37
C PRO A 27 -0.99 -3.23 2.74
N HIS A 28 -1.98 -3.92 3.31
CA HIS A 28 -3.32 -3.38 3.57
C HIS A 28 -3.40 -2.35 4.69
N ALA A 29 -2.32 -2.11 5.43
CA ALA A 29 -2.28 -1.01 6.39
C ALA A 29 -2.23 0.37 5.69
N VAL A 30 -2.03 0.39 4.37
CA VAL A 30 -2.13 1.58 3.52
C VAL A 30 -3.48 1.59 2.81
N LYS A 31 -4.30 2.60 3.11
CA LYS A 31 -5.55 2.89 2.41
C LYS A 31 -5.30 3.91 1.31
N TYR A 32 -6.06 3.80 0.21
CA TYR A 32 -5.92 4.74 -0.90
C TYR A 32 -7.22 5.48 -1.20
N THR A 33 -7.07 6.72 -1.64
CA THR A 33 -8.15 7.54 -2.16
C THR A 33 -7.76 7.96 -3.57
N LEU A 34 -8.57 7.57 -4.56
CA LEU A 34 -8.34 7.88 -5.97
C LEU A 34 -9.32 8.94 -6.45
N THR A 35 -8.81 10.07 -6.90
CA THR A 35 -9.59 11.08 -7.63
C THR A 35 -9.48 10.81 -9.13
N LEU A 36 -10.63 10.60 -9.79
CA LEU A 36 -10.75 10.37 -11.22
C LEU A 36 -10.64 11.69 -12.01
N PRO A 37 -10.45 11.63 -13.35
CA PRO A 37 -10.43 12.83 -14.21
C PRO A 37 -11.72 13.66 -14.14
N SER A 38 -12.84 13.02 -13.82
CA SER A 38 -14.14 13.69 -13.61
C SER A 38 -14.22 14.48 -12.30
N GLY A 39 -13.21 14.35 -11.42
CA GLY A 39 -13.24 14.87 -10.05
C GLY A 39 -13.89 13.93 -9.03
N GLN A 40 -14.48 12.81 -9.47
CA GLN A 40 -15.05 11.81 -8.56
C GLN A 40 -13.97 11.20 -7.67
N VAL A 41 -14.27 11.04 -6.38
CA VAL A 41 -13.36 10.44 -5.39
C VAL A 41 -13.81 9.02 -5.07
N LEU A 42 -12.88 8.07 -5.14
CA LEU A 42 -13.07 6.66 -4.83
C LEU A 42 -12.24 6.26 -3.62
N HIS A 43 -12.82 5.51 -2.68
CA HIS A 43 -12.13 4.98 -1.51
C HIS A 43 -11.76 3.53 -1.79
N LEU A 44 -10.47 3.30 -2.01
CA LEU A 44 -10.00 2.01 -2.51
C LEU A 44 -9.79 1.02 -1.38
N GLU A 45 -10.30 -0.18 -1.59
CA GLU A 45 -10.05 -1.35 -0.76
C GLU A 45 -9.41 -2.45 -1.62
N PRO A 46 -8.39 -3.16 -1.10
CA PRO A 46 -7.79 -4.26 -1.84
C PRO A 46 -8.83 -5.36 -2.05
N VAL A 47 -8.87 -5.92 -3.25
CA VAL A 47 -9.61 -7.15 -3.53
C VAL A 47 -8.80 -8.29 -2.93
N GLU A 48 -9.14 -8.65 -1.69
CA GLU A 48 -8.50 -9.74 -0.98
C GLU A 48 -8.74 -11.09 -1.69
N PRO A 49 -7.82 -12.06 -1.56
CA PRO A 49 -8.07 -13.41 -2.03
C PRO A 49 -9.28 -13.99 -1.30
N GLY A 50 -10.32 -14.39 -2.05
CA GLY A 50 -11.56 -14.94 -1.48
C GLY A 50 -11.39 -16.22 -0.66
N PHE A 51 -10.23 -16.87 -0.74
CA PHE A 51 -9.83 -17.97 0.14
C PHE A 51 -8.34 -17.89 0.42
N ILE A 52 -7.96 -17.89 1.70
CA ILE A 52 -6.58 -17.98 2.15
C ILE A 52 -6.33 -19.43 2.60
N ALA A 53 -5.62 -20.19 1.77
CA ALA A 53 -5.12 -21.51 2.16
C ALA A 53 -3.70 -21.37 2.73
N GLY A 54 -3.46 -21.91 3.92
CA GLY A 54 -2.14 -21.98 4.54
C GLY A 54 -1.82 -20.82 5.48
N ARG A 55 -0.52 -20.57 5.64
CA ARG A 55 0.02 -19.66 6.66
C ARG A 55 -0.16 -18.19 6.28
N VAL A 56 -0.62 -17.40 7.24
CA VAL A 56 -0.67 -15.92 7.21
C VAL A 56 0.37 -15.40 8.18
N ASP A 57 1.27 -14.56 7.70
CA ASP A 57 2.25 -13.86 8.53
C ASP A 57 2.03 -12.35 8.49
N PRO A 58 2.36 -11.61 9.56
CA PRO A 58 2.45 -10.17 9.48
C PRO A 58 3.53 -9.74 8.48
N LEU A 59 3.24 -8.73 7.67
CA LEU A 59 4.25 -8.07 6.84
C LEU A 59 4.87 -6.93 7.65
N ILE A 60 6.09 -7.18 8.16
CA ILE A 60 6.80 -6.25 9.05
C ILE A 60 7.94 -5.59 8.29
N ALA A 61 8.03 -4.26 8.38
CA ALA A 61 9.14 -3.47 7.86
C ALA A 61 9.83 -2.75 9.02
N SER A 62 11.05 -3.17 9.36
CA SER A 62 11.93 -2.44 10.27
C SER A 62 12.76 -1.46 9.46
N LEU A 63 12.52 -0.17 9.66
CA LEU A 63 13.12 0.91 8.89
C LEU A 63 14.01 1.75 9.80
N PRO A 64 15.33 1.72 9.57
CA PRO A 64 16.24 2.70 10.16
C PRO A 64 15.83 4.14 9.83
N VAL A 65 16.35 5.10 10.58
CA VAL A 65 16.17 6.53 10.26
C VAL A 65 16.53 6.82 8.80
N GLY A 66 15.62 7.48 8.08
CA GLY A 66 15.78 7.84 6.67
C GLY A 66 15.55 6.70 5.67
N ALA A 67 15.44 5.46 6.13
CA ALA A 67 15.19 4.30 5.28
C ALA A 67 13.75 4.27 4.76
N ALA A 68 13.58 3.53 3.67
CA ALA A 68 12.31 3.42 2.97
C ALA A 68 11.97 1.97 2.63
N PHE A 69 10.69 1.64 2.71
CA PHE A 69 10.10 0.40 2.22
C PHE A 69 9.27 0.69 0.99
N SER A 70 9.61 0.06 -0.13
CA SER A 70 8.92 0.24 -1.39
C SER A 70 8.13 -1.00 -1.76
N PHE A 71 6.92 -0.80 -2.26
CA PHE A 71 6.07 -1.87 -2.75
C PHE A 71 5.21 -1.39 -3.93
N GLU A 72 4.81 -2.35 -4.77
CA GLU A 72 4.01 -2.08 -5.95
C GLU A 72 2.53 -1.92 -5.61
N VAL A 73 1.88 -0.97 -6.29
CA VAL A 73 0.43 -0.75 -6.19
C VAL A 73 -0.17 -1.02 -7.56
N ASP A 74 -0.79 -2.19 -7.70
CA ASP A 74 -1.60 -2.51 -8.88
C ASP A 74 -3.05 -2.13 -8.60
N LEU A 75 -3.48 -0.96 -9.09
CA LEU A 75 -4.85 -0.45 -8.90
C LEU A 75 -5.93 -1.37 -9.50
N ARG A 76 -5.59 -2.33 -10.35
CA ARG A 76 -6.54 -3.35 -10.85
C ARG A 76 -6.93 -4.36 -9.77
N LYS A 77 -6.15 -4.46 -8.70
CA LYS A 77 -6.43 -5.30 -7.52
C LYS A 77 -7.20 -4.54 -6.44
N TYR A 78 -7.79 -3.40 -6.78
CA TYR A 78 -8.58 -2.60 -5.87
C TYR A 78 -9.99 -2.41 -6.40
N ALA A 79 -10.93 -2.34 -5.47
CA ALA A 79 -12.31 -1.94 -5.68
C ALA A 79 -12.61 -0.68 -4.88
N ALA A 80 -13.77 -0.09 -5.11
CA ALA A 80 -14.31 0.99 -4.30
C ALA A 80 -15.70 0.59 -3.78
N PRO A 81 -15.78 -0.33 -2.78
CA PRO A 81 -17.04 -0.87 -2.28
C PRO A 81 -17.96 0.19 -1.68
N LYS A 82 -17.38 1.21 -1.03
CA LYS A 82 -18.10 2.37 -0.50
C LYS A 82 -18.90 3.10 -1.60
N GLU A 83 -18.32 3.20 -2.80
CA GLU A 83 -18.96 3.77 -3.98
C GLU A 83 -19.72 2.72 -4.83
N LYS A 84 -19.82 1.47 -4.36
CA LYS A 84 -20.44 0.32 -5.07
C LYS A 84 -19.78 0.00 -6.41
N ILE A 85 -18.47 0.24 -6.54
CA ILE A 85 -17.69 -0.04 -7.75
C ILE A 85 -16.77 -1.22 -7.49
N TRP A 86 -17.06 -2.35 -8.12
CA TRP A 86 -16.28 -3.59 -7.97
C TRP A 86 -15.17 -3.74 -9.01
N LYS A 87 -15.22 -2.95 -10.08
CA LYS A 87 -14.20 -2.88 -11.12
C LYS A 87 -13.99 -1.44 -11.54
N ILE A 88 -12.79 -0.92 -11.32
CA ILE A 88 -12.43 0.46 -11.65
C ILE A 88 -11.93 0.49 -13.09
N ASN A 89 -12.55 1.34 -13.92
CA ASN A 89 -12.08 1.62 -15.27
C ASN A 89 -11.20 2.86 -15.26
N PHE A 90 -10.15 2.86 -16.08
CA PHE A 90 -9.17 3.96 -16.16
C PHE A 90 -9.19 4.64 -17.54
N PRO A 91 -10.22 5.44 -17.86
CA PRO A 91 -10.24 6.24 -19.09
C PRO A 91 -9.02 7.21 -19.16
N PRO A 92 -8.65 7.69 -20.34
CA PRO A 92 -7.60 8.72 -20.46
C PRO A 92 -7.93 9.95 -19.60
N GLY A 93 -6.95 10.46 -18.87
CA GLY A 93 -7.12 11.67 -18.06
C GLY A 93 -6.10 11.76 -16.93
N SER A 94 -6.20 12.83 -16.15
CA SER A 94 -5.37 13.03 -14.95
C SER A 94 -6.07 12.45 -13.74
N TYR A 95 -5.33 11.70 -12.93
CA TYR A 95 -5.82 11.13 -11.68
C TYR A 95 -5.04 11.73 -10.52
N THR A 96 -5.46 11.49 -9.30
CA THR A 96 -4.66 11.74 -8.08
C THR A 96 -4.87 10.56 -7.15
N LEU A 97 -3.79 10.00 -6.60
CA LEU A 97 -3.86 8.84 -5.70
C LEU A 97 -3.25 9.20 -4.36
N GLN A 98 -4.08 9.44 -3.36
CA GLN A 98 -3.63 9.67 -2.00
C GLN A 98 -3.45 8.34 -1.28
N ALA A 99 -2.47 8.27 -0.40
CA ALA A 99 -2.21 7.10 0.41
C ALA A 99 -2.16 7.51 1.88
N GLN A 100 -2.80 6.72 2.73
CA GLN A 100 -2.78 6.90 4.17
C GLN A 100 -2.35 5.60 4.84
N PHE A 101 -1.26 5.66 5.58
CA PHE A 101 -0.81 4.55 6.40
C PHE A 101 -1.42 4.67 7.81
N THR A 102 -1.96 3.56 8.31
CA THR A 102 -2.45 3.45 9.69
C THR A 102 -1.57 2.46 10.45
N GLY A 103 -0.81 2.98 11.41
CA GLY A 103 0.01 2.16 12.30
C GLY A 103 -0.85 1.21 13.13
N ARG A 104 -0.45 -0.05 13.19
CA ARG A 104 -1.08 -1.09 14.00
C ARG A 104 -0.04 -2.02 14.59
N ALA A 105 -0.30 -2.57 15.77
CA ALA A 105 0.52 -3.64 16.33
C ALA A 105 0.14 -4.98 15.69
N VAL A 106 1.00 -5.99 15.86
CA VAL A 106 0.60 -7.39 15.66
C VAL A 106 0.08 -7.91 17.00
N SER A 107 -1.14 -8.43 17.03
CA SER A 107 -1.66 -9.08 18.24
C SER A 107 -1.10 -10.50 18.41
N MET A 108 -1.10 -10.99 19.65
CA MET A 108 -0.75 -12.38 19.95
C MET A 108 -1.66 -13.39 19.23
N ALA A 109 -2.90 -13.02 18.89
CA ALA A 109 -3.82 -13.88 18.15
C ALA A 109 -3.47 -13.95 16.65
N GLU A 110 -3.02 -12.85 16.07
CA GLU A 110 -2.62 -12.76 14.66
C GLU A 110 -1.22 -13.36 14.40
N ALA A 111 -0.34 -13.35 15.39
CA ALA A 111 0.97 -13.95 15.25
C ALA A 111 0.87 -15.48 15.18
N ASN A 112 1.55 -16.09 14.21
CA ASN A 112 1.67 -17.55 14.15
C ASN A 112 2.42 -18.10 15.39
N LEU A 113 2.20 -19.38 15.73
CA LEU A 113 2.80 -20.05 16.89
C LEU A 113 4.33 -19.96 16.92
N ASP A 114 4.98 -20.15 15.77
CA ASP A 114 6.44 -20.05 15.65
C ASP A 114 6.95 -18.60 15.52
N PHE A 115 6.04 -17.62 15.56
CA PHE A 115 6.33 -16.21 15.33
C PHE A 115 5.73 -15.29 16.40
N LYS A 116 5.32 -15.82 17.56
CA LYS A 116 4.67 -15.05 18.64
C LYS A 116 5.52 -13.88 19.14
N GLY A 117 6.85 -14.02 19.11
CA GLY A 117 7.77 -12.97 19.55
C GLY A 117 7.56 -11.63 18.84
N VAL A 118 7.04 -11.62 17.61
CA VAL A 118 6.79 -10.36 16.89
C VAL A 118 5.66 -9.52 17.48
N ALA A 119 4.74 -10.12 18.23
CA ALA A 119 3.71 -9.37 18.94
C ALA A 119 4.27 -8.52 20.09
N LEU A 120 5.52 -8.79 20.52
CA LEU A 120 6.22 -8.04 21.57
C LEU A 120 7.03 -6.86 21.02
N MET A 121 7.13 -6.70 19.69
CA MET A 121 7.88 -5.60 19.09
C MET A 121 7.19 -4.26 19.32
N ARG A 122 8.00 -3.20 19.41
CA ARG A 122 7.51 -1.81 19.46
C ARG A 122 7.16 -1.34 18.06
N TYR A 123 5.90 -1.52 17.69
CA TYR A 123 5.38 -1.00 16.44
C TYR A 123 5.16 0.50 16.54
N TRP A 124 5.38 1.19 15.42
CA TRP A 124 4.89 2.55 15.25
C TRP A 124 3.36 2.50 15.23
N LEU A 125 2.77 3.11 16.25
CA LEU A 125 1.33 3.34 16.38
C LEU A 125 1.14 4.84 16.22
N ALA A 126 0.45 5.27 15.18
CA ALA A 126 0.18 6.69 15.00
C ALA A 126 -0.67 7.20 16.19
N PRO A 127 -0.25 8.24 16.92
CA PRO A 127 -1.22 9.18 17.44
C PRO A 127 -1.81 9.93 16.22
N CYS A 128 -3.13 10.01 16.17
CA CYS A 128 -3.97 10.77 15.24
C CYS A 128 -3.37 12.06 14.60
N PRO A 129 -3.96 12.55 13.50
CA PRO A 129 -3.68 12.24 12.10
C PRO A 129 -2.56 13.16 11.57
N VAL A 130 -1.35 12.65 11.48
CA VAL A 130 -0.26 13.40 10.83
C VAL A 130 -0.48 13.28 9.32
N HIS A 131 -0.89 14.40 8.70
CA HIS A 131 -1.00 14.70 7.27
C HIS A 131 -1.01 13.48 6.33
N PRO A 132 -2.11 13.23 5.59
CA PRO A 132 -2.12 12.23 4.54
C PRO A 132 -0.87 12.41 3.68
N LEU A 133 -0.14 11.33 3.39
CA LEU A 133 0.91 11.41 2.40
C LEU A 133 0.23 11.66 1.05
N PHE A 134 0.20 12.93 0.64
CA PHE A 134 -0.43 13.35 -0.60
C PHE A 134 0.49 13.00 -1.76
N LEU A 135 0.41 11.75 -2.24
CA LEU A 135 1.02 11.39 -3.51
C LEU A 135 0.18 11.99 -4.65
N ARG A 136 0.61 13.09 -5.26
CA ARG A 136 -0.05 13.58 -6.48
C ARG A 136 0.47 12.83 -7.71
N LEU A 137 -0.04 11.62 -7.93
CA LEU A 137 0.26 10.87 -9.15
C LEU A 137 -0.41 11.52 -10.37
N ARG A 138 0.32 12.36 -11.10
CA ARG A 138 -0.12 12.82 -12.41
C ARG A 138 0.09 11.69 -13.42
N LEU A 139 -0.91 10.83 -13.56
CA LEU A 139 -0.91 9.78 -14.58
C LEU A 139 -0.79 10.40 -15.98
N ARG A 140 0.41 10.38 -16.56
CA ARG A 140 0.60 10.51 -18.01
C ARG A 140 0.74 9.10 -18.55
N ARG A 141 -0.19 8.65 -19.41
CA ARG A 141 0.03 7.42 -20.18
C ARG A 141 1.30 7.60 -21.00
N ARG A 142 2.37 6.87 -20.68
CA ARG A 142 3.47 6.62 -21.61
C ARG A 142 3.64 5.11 -21.72
N TRP A 143 3.40 4.61 -22.93
CA TRP A 143 3.50 3.20 -23.26
C TRP A 143 4.98 2.82 -23.40
N TYR A 144 5.42 1.75 -22.73
CA TYR A 144 6.70 1.10 -23.01
C TYR A 144 6.45 -0.37 -23.38
N PRO A 145 7.00 -0.86 -24.50
CA PRO A 145 6.89 -2.27 -24.86
C PRO A 145 7.72 -3.15 -23.92
N SER A 146 7.14 -4.24 -23.42
CA SER A 146 7.85 -5.34 -22.75
C SER A 146 8.27 -6.40 -23.77
N ALA A 147 9.33 -7.15 -23.46
CA ALA A 147 9.89 -8.20 -24.30
C ALA A 147 8.95 -9.40 -24.55
N ASP A 148 7.91 -9.56 -23.73
CA ASP A 148 6.88 -10.62 -23.82
C ASP A 148 5.57 -10.13 -24.46
N GLY A 149 5.54 -8.91 -25.01
CA GLY A 149 4.33 -8.31 -25.57
C GLY A 149 3.34 -7.80 -24.52
N SER A 150 3.69 -7.85 -23.22
CA SER A 150 2.94 -7.17 -22.17
C SER A 150 3.28 -5.67 -22.11
N TRP A 151 2.41 -4.87 -21.50
CA TRP A 151 2.64 -3.43 -21.33
C TRP A 151 3.01 -3.17 -19.87
N LEU A 152 4.26 -2.76 -19.63
CA LEU A 152 4.75 -2.38 -18.31
C LEU A 152 4.40 -0.92 -18.01
N LEU A 153 3.68 -0.69 -16.92
CA LEU A 153 3.42 0.65 -16.40
C LEU A 153 4.58 1.05 -15.48
N LEU A 154 5.58 1.73 -16.04
CA LEU A 154 6.66 2.34 -15.26
C LEU A 154 6.18 3.66 -14.67
N TRP A 155 6.19 3.75 -13.34
CA TRP A 155 5.89 4.97 -12.60
C TRP A 155 7.13 5.86 -12.58
N ASN A 156 7.19 6.86 -13.46
CA ASN A 156 8.21 7.90 -13.34
C ASN A 156 7.82 8.91 -12.27
N TRP A 157 8.67 9.00 -11.24
CA TRP A 157 8.64 10.03 -10.20
C TRP A 157 8.89 11.40 -10.83
N CYS A 158 8.02 12.36 -10.54
CA CYS A 158 8.29 13.77 -10.80
C CYS A 158 7.82 14.53 -9.57
N GLU A 159 8.75 14.84 -8.68
CA GLU A 159 8.55 15.76 -7.58
C GLU A 159 8.11 17.11 -8.15
N THR A 160 7.00 17.64 -7.62
CA THR A 160 6.74 19.07 -7.67
C THR A 160 6.63 19.51 -6.21
N HIS A 161 7.70 20.08 -5.69
CA HIS A 161 7.67 20.80 -4.43
C HIS A 161 6.96 22.15 -4.66
N PRO A 162 6.11 22.63 -3.74
CA PRO A 162 5.92 24.06 -3.57
C PRO A 162 7.17 24.72 -2.99
#